data_AF-A0A3B7QX86-F1
#
_entry.id   AF-A0A3B7QX86-F1
#
_cell.length_a   1.000
_cell.length_b   1.000
_cell.length_c   1.000
_cell.angle_alpha   90.00
_cell.angle_beta   90.00
_cell.angle_gamma   90.00
#
_symmetry.space_group_name_H-M   'P 1'
#
loop_
_entity.id
_entity.type
_entity.pdbx_description
1 polymer ?
#
loop_
_entity_poly.entity_id
_entity_poly.type
_entity_poly.pdbx_seq_one_letter_code
_entity_poly.pdbx_strand_id
1 'polypeptide(L)'
;MRDPQPAAPSHDPVLVEANNLTRHMSERLRLTEAQVVKLRAINHIKVARIDEIQWQYHNDANARKAKLLELEAQYEQECQRILTPSQISLMREEQQQRDALPADAVPTENGLG
;
A
#
# COMPACT_ATOMS: atom_id res chain seq x y z
N MET A 1 20.08 -28.52 -30.65
CA MET A 1 19.49 -27.17 -30.81
C MET A 1 18.53 -27.01 -29.65
N ARG A 2 18.80 -26.08 -28.72
CA ARG A 2 17.98 -25.89 -27.52
C ARG A 2 17.15 -24.64 -27.78
N ASP A 3 15.85 -24.80 -27.92
CA ASP A 3 14.92 -23.70 -28.10
C ASP A 3 15.07 -22.66 -26.98
N PRO A 4 15.03 -21.35 -27.28
CA PRO A 4 14.98 -20.34 -26.23
C PRO A 4 13.60 -20.39 -25.58
N GLN A 5 13.56 -20.87 -24.33
CA GLN A 5 12.40 -20.74 -23.46
C GLN A 5 12.02 -19.24 -23.38
N PRO A 6 10.75 -18.84 -23.62
CA PRO A 6 10.34 -17.46 -23.42
C PRO A 6 10.54 -17.11 -21.94
N ALA A 7 11.26 -16.02 -21.68
CA ALA A 7 11.44 -15.47 -20.34
C ALA A 7 10.06 -15.31 -19.70
N ALA A 8 9.85 -15.97 -18.55
CA ALA A 8 8.67 -15.77 -17.73
C ALA A 8 8.46 -14.27 -17.50
N PRO A 9 7.21 -13.77 -17.44
CA PRO A 9 6.98 -12.36 -17.14
C PRO A 9 7.66 -12.05 -15.81
N SER A 10 8.57 -11.08 -15.84
CA SER A 10 9.24 -10.54 -14.66
C SER A 10 8.14 -10.10 -13.68
N HIS A 11 7.85 -10.93 -12.69
CA HIS A 11 6.91 -10.59 -11.62
C HIS A 11 7.63 -9.62 -10.70
N ASP A 12 7.57 -8.33 -11.05
CA ASP A 12 8.02 -7.29 -10.15
C ASP A 12 7.01 -7.23 -8.97
N PRO A 13 7.40 -7.67 -7.76
CA PRO A 13 6.49 -7.71 -6.62
C PRO A 13 5.99 -6.32 -6.24
N VAL A 14 6.80 -5.28 -6.47
CA VAL A 14 6.42 -3.87 -6.23
C VAL A 14 5.27 -3.48 -7.15
N LEU A 15 5.37 -3.83 -8.43
CA LEU A 15 4.33 -3.54 -9.42
C LEU A 15 3.03 -4.29 -9.14
N VAL A 16 3.12 -5.57 -8.75
CA VAL A 16 1.94 -6.39 -8.40
C VAL A 16 1.21 -5.77 -7.21
N GLU A 17 1.95 -5.43 -6.15
CA GLU A 17 1.36 -4.86 -4.94
C GLU A 17 0.76 -3.47 -5.19
N ALA A 18 1.47 -2.61 -5.93
CA ALA A 18 0.96 -1.31 -6.32
C ALA A 18 -0.35 -1.42 -7.12
N ASN A 19 -0.44 -2.38 -8.05
CA ASN A 19 -1.65 -2.63 -8.82
C ASN A 19 -2.81 -3.14 -7.95
N ASN A 20 -2.55 -4.05 -7.01
CA ASN A 20 -3.55 -4.54 -6.07
C ASN A 20 -4.10 -3.40 -5.20
N LEU A 21 -3.20 -2.57 -4.65
CA LEU A 21 -3.58 -1.41 -3.85
C LEU A 21 -4.40 -0.42 -4.68
N THR A 22 -3.98 -0.14 -5.92
CA THR A 22 -4.73 0.74 -6.81
C THR A 22 -6.11 0.18 -7.10
N ARG A 23 -6.25 -1.11 -7.40
CA ARG A 23 -7.55 -1.74 -7.67
C ARG A 23 -8.50 -1.59 -6.47
N HIS A 24 -8.02 -1.94 -5.27
CA HIS A 24 -8.79 -1.79 -4.03
C HIS A 24 -9.28 -0.34 -3.82
N MET A 25 -8.38 0.62 -3.93
CA MET A 25 -8.73 2.04 -3.77
C MET A 25 -9.66 2.55 -4.88
N SER A 26 -9.49 2.07 -6.11
CA SER A 26 -10.30 2.49 -7.27
C SER A 26 -11.76 2.11 -7.11
N GLU A 27 -12.01 0.87 -6.69
CA GLU A 27 -13.36 0.34 -6.47
C GLU A 27 -14.06 1.07 -5.32
N ARG A 28 -13.34 1.27 -4.21
CA ARG A 28 -13.86 1.88 -2.98
C ARG A 28 -14.10 3.38 -3.12
N LEU A 29 -13.15 4.12 -3.67
CA LEU A 29 -13.23 5.59 -3.81
C LEU A 29 -13.94 6.01 -5.09
N ARG A 30 -14.40 5.05 -5.91
CA ARG A 30 -15.06 5.30 -7.21
C ARG A 30 -14.20 6.22 -8.08
N LEU A 31 -12.92 5.88 -8.23
CA LEU A 31 -11.97 6.72 -8.95
C LEU A 31 -12.28 6.74 -10.45
N THR A 32 -12.08 7.91 -11.06
CA THR A 32 -12.07 8.04 -12.52
C THR A 32 -10.80 7.42 -13.11
N GLU A 33 -10.80 7.04 -14.39
CA GLU A 33 -9.62 6.45 -15.05
C GLU A 33 -8.37 7.33 -14.93
N ALA A 34 -8.54 8.65 -15.08
CA ALA A 34 -7.45 9.61 -14.91
C ALA A 34 -6.86 9.60 -13.48
N GLN A 35 -7.71 9.45 -12.46
CA GLN A 35 -7.27 9.30 -11.07
C GLN A 35 -6.60 7.94 -10.84
N VAL A 36 -7.11 6.86 -11.44
CA VAL A 36 -6.52 5.51 -11.34
C VAL A 36 -5.09 5.50 -11.87
N VAL A 37 -4.84 6.11 -13.03
CA VAL A 37 -3.48 6.17 -13.62
C VAL A 37 -2.52 6.91 -12.69
N LYS A 38 -2.93 8.06 -12.15
CA LYS A 38 -2.10 8.84 -11.21
C LYS A 38 -1.87 8.10 -9.90
N LEU A 39 -2.91 7.50 -9.34
CA LEU A 39 -2.83 6.74 -8.10
C LEU A 39 -1.91 5.52 -8.25
N ARG A 40 -1.93 4.84 -9.40
CA ARG A 40 -1.01 3.73 -9.67
C ARG A 40 0.45 4.16 -9.58
N ALA A 41 0.80 5.32 -10.13
CA ALA A 41 2.16 5.85 -10.05
C ALA A 41 2.54 6.17 -8.59
N ILE A 42 1.64 6.82 -7.84
CA ILE A 42 1.84 7.13 -6.42
C ILE A 42 2.02 5.83 -5.60
N ASN A 43 1.16 4.82 -5.82
CA ASN A 43 1.23 3.53 -5.13
C ASN A 43 2.52 2.78 -5.45
N HIS A 44 2.96 2.80 -6.69
CA HIS A 44 4.23 2.18 -7.10
C HIS A 44 5.40 2.81 -6.36
N ILE A 45 5.45 4.15 -6.28
CA ILE A 45 6.48 4.86 -5.53
C ILE A 45 6.41 4.50 -4.04
N LYS A 46 5.21 4.48 -3.44
CA LYS A 46 5.02 4.09 -2.04
C LYS A 46 5.58 2.70 -1.76
N VAL A 47 5.18 1.69 -2.53
CA VAL A 47 5.62 0.30 -2.30
C VAL A 47 7.13 0.17 -2.49
N ALA A 48 7.70 0.77 -3.54
CA ALA A 48 9.15 0.77 -3.75
C ALA A 48 9.91 1.40 -2.57
N ARG A 49 9.42 2.53 -2.06
CA ARG A 49 10.02 3.21 -0.90
C ARG A 49 9.86 2.43 0.40
N ILE A 50 8.76 1.70 0.59
CA ILE A 50 8.59 0.81 1.73
C ILE A 50 9.67 -0.27 1.70
N ASP A 51 9.86 -0.94 0.57
CA ASP A 51 10.87 -1.99 0.39
C ASP A 51 12.29 -1.44 0.65
N GLU A 52 12.60 -0.27 0.08
CA GLU A 52 13.86 0.42 0.30
C GLU A 52 14.09 0.78 1.78
N ILE A 53 13.08 1.34 2.47
CA ILE A 53 13.18 1.69 3.90
C ILE A 53 13.37 0.44 4.75
N GLN A 54 12.67 -0.65 4.43
CA GLN A 54 12.82 -1.91 5.16
C GLN A 54 14.23 -2.47 5.01
N TRP A 55 14.80 -2.40 3.81
CA TRP A 55 16.17 -2.84 3.54
C TRP A 55 17.21 -1.93 4.18
N GLN A 56 17.13 -0.61 3.99
CA GLN A 56 18.11 0.35 4.51
C GLN A 56 18.16 0.40 6.03
N TYR A 57 17.00 0.33 6.69
CA TYR A 57 16.88 0.46 8.15
C TYR A 57 16.61 -0.90 8.82
N HIS A 58 17.04 -2.01 8.22
CA HIS A 58 16.76 -3.35 8.73
C HIS A 58 17.30 -3.60 10.15
N ASN A 59 18.37 -2.91 10.54
CA ASN A 59 18.99 -2.99 11.88
C ASN A 59 18.50 -1.93 12.87
N ASP A 60 17.74 -0.92 12.43
CA ASP A 60 17.27 0.17 13.28
C ASP A 60 15.76 0.30 13.18
N ALA A 61 15.06 -0.41 14.06
CA ALA A 61 13.60 -0.43 14.09
C ALA A 61 12.99 0.95 14.36
N ASN A 62 13.66 1.81 15.13
CA ASN A 62 13.17 3.14 15.46
C ASN A 62 13.28 4.07 14.26
N ALA A 63 14.44 4.09 13.60
CA ALA A 63 14.63 4.86 12.36
C ALA A 63 13.71 4.36 11.24
N ARG A 64 13.56 3.04 11.09
CA ARG A 64 12.62 2.43 10.13
C ARG A 64 11.19 2.91 10.37
N LYS A 65 10.72 2.86 11.62
CA LYS A 65 9.37 3.33 11.98
C LYS A 65 9.18 4.82 11.66
N ALA A 66 10.16 5.66 12.02
CA ALA A 66 10.10 7.09 11.73
C ALA A 66 10.02 7.37 10.22
N LYS A 67 10.79 6.64 9.41
CA LYS A 67 10.79 6.78 7.95
C LYS A 67 9.50 6.28 7.30
N LEU A 68 8.92 5.19 7.79
CA LEU A 68 7.61 4.73 7.32
C LEU A 68 6.49 5.73 7.64
N LEU A 69 6.52 6.36 8.82
CA LEU A 69 5.55 7.41 9.16
C LEU A 69 5.71 8.65 8.27
N GLU A 70 6.95 9.06 8.00
CA GLU A 70 7.24 10.16 7.07
C GLU A 70 6.72 9.85 5.66
N LEU A 71 6.95 8.63 5.17
CA LEU A 71 6.46 8.18 3.88
C LEU A 71 4.92 8.16 3.81
N GLU A 72 4.25 7.73 4.89
CA GLU A 72 2.78 7.71 4.94
C GLU A 72 2.21 9.14 4.86
N ALA A 73 2.81 10.10 5.55
CA ALA A 73 2.40 11.50 5.49
C ALA A 73 2.58 12.09 4.08
N GLN A 74 3.71 11.79 3.41
CA GLN A 74 3.95 12.20 2.02
C GLN A 74 2.93 11.56 1.06
N TYR A 75 2.65 10.26 1.25
CA TYR A 75 1.65 9.55 0.45
C TYR A 75 0.26 10.15 0.58
N GLU A 76 -0.18 10.49 1.80
CA GLU A 76 -1.47 11.13 2.02
C GLU A 76 -1.56 12.46 1.27
N GLN A 77 -0.51 13.29 1.33
CA GLN A 77 -0.45 14.56 0.61
C GLN A 77 -0.57 14.37 -0.90
N GLU A 78 0.14 13.40 -1.49
CA GLU A 78 0.05 13.12 -2.92
C GLU A 78 -1.34 12.62 -3.33
N CYS A 79 -2.01 11.82 -2.48
CA CYS A 79 -3.38 11.41 -2.72
C CYS A 79 -4.35 12.60 -2.67
N GLN A 80 -4.19 13.52 -1.71
CA GLN A 80 -5.02 14.73 -1.62
C GLN A 80 -4.94 15.62 -2.87
N ARG A 81 -3.85 15.58 -3.64
CA ARG A 81 -3.69 16.34 -4.89
C ARG A 81 -4.54 15.82 -6.04
N ILE A 82 -4.95 14.55 -5.99
CA ILE A 82 -5.67 13.89 -7.10
C ILE A 82 -7.10 13.49 -6.74
N LEU A 83 -7.42 13.41 -5.46
CA LEU A 83 -8.74 13.02 -4.95
C LEU A 83 -9.64 14.23 -4.70
N THR A 84 -10.95 14.03 -4.79
CA THR A 84 -11.93 15.04 -4.37
C THR A 84 -12.08 15.05 -2.83
N PRO A 85 -12.63 16.13 -2.24
CA PRO A 85 -12.86 16.19 -0.79
C PRO A 85 -13.66 14.99 -0.26
N SER A 86 -14.71 14.55 -0.97
CA SER A 86 -15.50 13.37 -0.57
C SER A 86 -14.69 12.08 -0.62
N GLN A 87 -13.82 11.90 -1.61
CA GLN A 87 -12.93 10.75 -1.71
C GLN A 87 -11.86 10.75 -0.61
N ILE A 88 -11.36 11.94 -0.22
CA ILE A 88 -10.42 12.09 0.90
C ILE A 88 -11.09 11.67 2.22
N SER A 89 -12.33 12.09 2.46
CA SER A 89 -13.09 11.66 3.65
C SER A 89 -13.22 10.14 3.72
N LEU A 90 -13.65 9.50 2.64
CA LEU A 90 -13.76 8.04 2.56
C LEU A 90 -12.40 7.34 2.76
N MET A 91 -11.31 7.92 2.29
CA MET A 91 -9.97 7.38 2.49
C MET A 91 -9.54 7.45 3.97
N ARG A 92 -9.80 8.58 4.64
CA ARG A 92 -9.47 8.77 6.07
C ARG A 92 -10.31 7.91 7.00
N GLU A 93 -11.60 7.76 6.72
CA GLU A 93 -12.48 6.89 7.51
C GLU A 93 -11.97 5.44 7.53
N GLU A 94 -11.51 4.90 6.39
CA GLU A 94 -10.91 3.57 6.32
C GLU A 94 -9.61 3.50 7.14
N GLN A 95 -8.74 4.51 7.00
CA GLN A 95 -7.48 4.55 7.75
C GLN A 95 -7.74 4.54 9.27
N GLN A 96 -8.70 5.35 9.72
CA GLN A 96 -9.12 5.38 11.12
C GLN A 96 -9.69 4.05 11.59
N GLN A 97 -10.46 3.33 10.77
CA GLN A 97 -10.97 2.00 11.11
C GLN A 97 -9.84 0.97 11.23
N ARG A 98 -8.83 1.04 10.34
CA ARG A 98 -7.66 0.16 10.39
C ARG A 98 -6.81 0.43 11.64
N ASP A 99 -6.65 1.69 12.01
CA ASP A 99 -5.87 2.09 13.19
C ASP A 99 -6.63 1.86 14.51
N ALA A 100 -7.98 1.82 14.47
CA ALA A 100 -8.84 1.58 15.63
C ALA A 100 -9.01 0.10 16.00
N LEU A 101 -8.72 -0.83 15.08
CA LEU A 101 -8.72 -2.26 15.39
C LEU A 101 -7.40 -2.61 16.10
N PRO A 102 -7.42 -3.03 17.38
CA PRO A 102 -6.20 -3.49 18.04
C PRO A 102 -5.65 -4.72 17.31
N ALA A 103 -4.34 -4.73 17.08
CA ALA A 103 -3.60 -5.79 16.36
C ALA A 103 -3.62 -7.18 17.06
N ASP A 104 -4.46 -7.38 18.08
CA ASP A 104 -4.51 -8.58 18.93
C ASP A 104 -5.89 -9.27 18.96
N ALA A 105 -6.72 -9.12 17.92
CA ALA A 105 -7.87 -10.01 17.73
C ALA A 105 -7.42 -11.36 17.15
N VAL A 106 -6.57 -12.09 17.88
CA VAL A 106 -6.37 -13.52 17.66
C VAL A 106 -7.63 -14.22 18.18
N PRO A 107 -8.43 -14.90 17.34
CA PRO A 107 -9.51 -15.73 17.85
C PRO A 107 -8.86 -16.90 18.58
N THR A 108 -8.78 -16.84 19.91
CA THR A 108 -8.46 -18.01 20.72
C THR A 108 -9.72 -18.85 20.78
N GLU A 109 -10.04 -19.49 19.66
CA GLU A 109 -11.08 -20.50 19.57
C GLU A 109 -10.46 -21.83 19.98
N ASN A 110 -10.69 -22.23 21.24
CA ASN A 110 -11.31 -23.51 21.60
C ASN A 110 -11.00 -23.88 23.06
N GLY A 111 -12.05 -23.83 23.87
CA GLY A 111 -12.06 -24.35 25.22
C GLY A 111 -12.07 -25.87 25.25
N LEU A 112 -11.33 -26.44 26.20
CA LEU A 112 -11.53 -27.77 26.72
C LEU A 112 -11.33 -27.70 28.23
N GLY A 113 -12.42 -27.90 28.97
CA GLY A 113 -12.50 -27.94 30.43
C GLY A 113 -13.93 -27.99 30.90
#